data_AF-A0A920JXF0-F1
#
_entry.id   AF-A0A920JXF0-F1
#
_cell.length_a   1.000
_cell.length_b   1.000
_cell.length_c   1.000
_cell.angle_alpha   90.00
_cell.angle_beta   90.00
_cell.angle_gamma   90.00
#
_symmetry.space_group_name_H-M   'P 1'
#
loop_
_entity.id
_entity.type
_entity.pdbx_description
1 polymer ?
#
loop_
_entity_poly.entity_id
_entity_poly.type
_entity_poly.pdbx_seq_one_letter_code
_entity_poly.pdbx_strand_id
1 'polypeptide(L)'
;MQSGNTTAVFQLESRGMRELIKKLGPDRFDDIIALVALFRPGPLQSGMVDDFISRKKGQSSISYPHPKYQHDCLKPFCLLPMV
;
A
#
# COMPACT_ATOMS: atom_id res chain seq x y z
N MET A 1 -7.76 13.09 -1.19
CA MET A 1 -7.78 11.98 -0.19
C MET A 1 -6.70 12.10 0.89
N GLN A 2 -5.59 12.79 0.65
CA GLN A 2 -4.42 12.86 1.56
C GLN A 2 -4.70 13.44 2.96
N SER A 3 -5.80 14.16 3.16
CA SER A 3 -6.22 14.66 4.47
C SER A 3 -6.91 13.61 5.37
N GLY A 4 -7.21 12.41 4.84
CA GLY A 4 -7.90 11.34 5.58
C GLY A 4 -9.40 11.60 5.84
N ASN A 5 -9.99 12.59 5.17
CA ASN A 5 -11.42 12.88 5.22
C ASN A 5 -12.20 11.93 4.30
N THR A 6 -12.34 10.67 4.71
CA THR A 6 -13.05 9.61 3.96
C THR A 6 -14.42 9.29 4.54
N THR A 7 -15.04 10.21 5.28
CA THR A 7 -16.41 10.03 5.80
C THR A 7 -17.37 9.94 4.61
N ALA A 8 -18.24 8.92 4.58
CA ALA A 8 -19.16 8.60 3.48
C ALA A 8 -18.51 8.00 2.21
N VAL A 9 -17.26 7.54 2.26
CA VAL A 9 -16.63 6.77 1.17
C VAL A 9 -16.65 5.28 1.50
N PHE A 10 -17.44 4.53 0.74
CA PHE A 10 -17.60 3.08 0.89
C PHE A 10 -16.23 2.37 1.03
N GLN A 11 -16.10 1.50 2.03
CA GLN A 11 -14.87 0.79 2.46
C GLN A 11 -13.74 1.61 3.12
N LEU A 12 -13.76 2.95 3.08
CA LEU A 12 -12.66 3.78 3.59
C LEU A 12 -12.98 4.50 4.90
N GLU A 13 -14.09 4.19 5.55
CA GLU A 13 -14.58 4.91 6.74
C GLU A 13 -13.91 4.50 8.05
N SER A 14 -13.29 3.32 8.07
CA SER A 14 -12.71 2.77 9.30
C SER A 14 -11.53 3.63 9.77
N ARG A 15 -11.38 3.74 11.11
CA ARG A 15 -10.30 4.52 11.73
C ARG A 15 -8.91 4.03 11.28
N GLY A 16 -8.71 2.71 11.21
CA GLY A 16 -7.46 2.12 10.73
C GLY A 16 -7.16 2.45 9.27
N MET A 17 -8.17 2.44 8.41
CA MET A 17 -7.99 2.80 6.99
C MET A 17 -7.63 4.29 6.83
N ARG A 18 -8.24 5.18 7.61
CA ARG A 18 -7.89 6.61 7.61
C ARG A 18 -6.45 6.89 8.02
N GLU A 19 -5.97 6.19 9.05
CA GLU A 19 -4.58 6.31 9.49
C GLU A 19 -3.61 5.80 8.42
N LEU A 20 -3.93 4.68 7.77
CA LEU A 20 -3.16 4.17 6.62
C LEU A 20 -3.15 5.16 5.45
N ILE A 21 -4.29 5.73 5.07
CA ILE A 21 -4.38 6.69 3.98
C ILE A 21 -3.54 7.94 4.28
N LYS A 22 -3.58 8.43 5.52
CA LYS A 22 -2.73 9.56 5.95
C LYS A 22 -1.23 9.19 5.91
N LYS A 23 -0.87 7.99 6.35
CA LYS A 23 0.52 7.52 6.30
C LYS A 23 1.02 7.33 4.87
N LEU A 24 0.20 6.75 3.98
CA LEU A 24 0.58 6.48 2.59
C LEU A 24 0.61 7.76 1.75
N GLY A 25 -0.39 8.64 1.92
CA GLY A 25 -0.56 9.83 1.10
C GLY A 25 -0.82 9.49 -0.38
N PRO A 26 -1.88 8.73 -0.71
CA PRO A 26 -2.14 8.28 -2.08
C PRO A 26 -2.31 9.49 -3.03
N ASP A 27 -1.61 9.44 -4.15
CA ASP A 27 -1.59 10.45 -5.21
C ASP A 27 -2.15 9.90 -6.54
N ARG A 28 -2.33 8.57 -6.63
CA ARG A 28 -2.91 7.88 -7.79
C ARG A 28 -4.01 6.90 -7.37
N PHE A 29 -4.87 6.55 -8.34
CA PHE A 29 -5.93 5.56 -8.11
C PHE A 29 -5.38 4.17 -7.77
N ASP A 30 -4.24 3.80 -8.37
CA ASP A 30 -3.53 2.54 -8.12
C ASP A 30 -3.22 2.32 -6.61
N ASP A 31 -2.96 3.41 -5.88
CA ASP A 31 -2.68 3.34 -4.44
C ASP A 31 -3.89 2.94 -3.61
N ILE A 32 -5.09 3.33 -4.06
CA ILE A 32 -6.35 3.00 -3.39
C ILE A 32 -6.59 1.49 -3.53
N ILE A 33 -6.32 0.95 -4.72
CA ILE A 33 -6.42 -0.50 -4.98
C ILE A 33 -5.43 -1.25 -4.08
N ALA A 34 -4.17 -0.80 -4.03
CA ALA A 34 -3.14 -1.40 -3.19
C ALA A 34 -3.51 -1.36 -1.69
N LEU A 35 -4.03 -0.22 -1.20
CA LEU A 35 -4.49 -0.06 0.19
C LEU A 35 -5.60 -1.05 0.55
N VAL A 36 -6.63 -1.17 -0.29
CA VAL A 36 -7.74 -2.09 -0.05
C VAL A 36 -7.25 -3.54 -0.01
N ALA A 37 -6.30 -3.88 -0.86
CA ALA A 37 -5.77 -5.23 -0.91
C ALA A 37 -4.84 -5.54 0.29
N LEU A 38 -4.10 -4.55 0.78
CA LEU A 38 -3.20 -4.63 1.93
C LEU A 38 -3.91 -4.52 3.29
N PHE A 39 -5.13 -3.96 3.35
CA PHE A 39 -5.92 -3.83 4.57
C PHE A 39 -6.57 -5.18 4.97
N ARG A 40 -5.73 -6.19 5.19
CA ARG A 40 -6.08 -7.54 5.61
C ARG A 40 -5.22 -7.93 6.82
N PRO A 41 -5.71 -8.80 7.73
CA PRO A 41 -5.01 -9.12 8.97
C PRO A 41 -3.62 -9.72 8.75
N GLY A 42 -3.41 -10.52 7.70
CA GLY A 42 -2.08 -11.08 7.37
C GLY A 42 -1.04 -10.00 7.05
N PRO A 43 -1.24 -9.19 5.99
CA PRO A 43 -0.34 -8.09 5.63
C PRO A 43 -0.12 -7.05 6.74
N LEU A 44 -1.14 -6.77 7.55
CA LEU A 44 -1.00 -5.84 8.68
C LEU A 44 -0.10 -6.39 9.79
N GLN A 45 -0.16 -7.69 10.07
CA GLN A 45 0.66 -8.33 11.11
C GLN A 45 2.09 -8.61 10.67
N SER A 46 2.33 -8.79 9.36
CA SER A 46 3.67 -9.08 8.83
C SER A 46 4.54 -7.84 8.61
N GLY A 47 4.04 -6.63 8.88
CA GLY A 47 4.75 -5.36 8.60
C GLY A 47 4.82 -5.02 7.10
N MET A 48 4.17 -5.83 6.26
CA MET A 48 4.10 -5.68 4.82
C MET A 48 3.54 -4.31 4.41
N VAL A 49 2.54 -3.80 5.13
CA VAL A 49 1.99 -2.46 4.87
C VAL A 49 3.02 -1.34 5.05
N ASP A 50 3.85 -1.41 6.09
CA ASP A 50 4.85 -0.38 6.37
C ASP A 50 6.00 -0.41 5.35
N ASP A 51 6.37 -1.61 4.88
CA ASP A 51 7.31 -1.78 3.77
C ASP A 51 6.78 -1.16 2.47
N PHE A 52 5.49 -1.34 2.17
CA PHE A 52 4.85 -0.73 1.00
C PHE A 52 4.95 0.80 1.06
N ILE A 53 4.60 1.38 2.21
CA ILE A 53 4.62 2.84 2.43
C ILE A 53 6.06 3.37 2.29
N SER A 54 7.03 2.68 2.88
CA SER A 54 8.45 3.09 2.85
C SER A 54 9.01 3.07 1.43
N ARG A 55 8.68 2.04 0.64
CA ARG A 55 9.09 1.93 -0.77
C ARG A 55 8.42 2.98 -1.64
N LYS A 56 7.11 3.21 -1.47
CA LYS A 56 6.37 4.27 -2.22
C LYS A 56 6.97 5.65 -1.96
N LYS A 57 7.39 5.93 -0.72
CA LYS A 57 8.04 7.20 -0.35
C LYS A 57 9.51 7.29 -0.77
N GLY A 58 10.05 6.26 -1.41
CA GLY A 58 11.46 6.19 -1.80
C GLY A 58 12.43 6.07 -0.61
N GLN A 59 11.94 5.70 0.58
CA GLN A 59 12.75 5.53 1.78
C GLN A 59 13.45 4.17 1.81
N SER A 60 12.95 3.19 1.06
CA SER A 60 13.53 1.85 0.92
C SER A 60 13.62 1.47 -0.56
N SER A 61 14.72 0.80 -0.94
CA SER A 61 14.88 0.26 -2.29
C SER A 61 13.87 -0.86 -2.57
N ILE A 62 13.28 -0.86 -3.75
CA ILE A 62 12.45 -1.97 -4.22
C ILE A 62 13.34 -3.20 -4.38
N SER A 63 13.08 -4.23 -3.58
CA SER A 63 13.80 -5.50 -3.65
C SER A 63 12.80 -6.63 -3.91
N TYR A 64 13.17 -7.50 -4.84
CA TYR A 64 12.36 -8.65 -5.23
C TYR A 64 12.98 -9.90 -4.59
N PRO A 65 12.15 -10.81 -4.02
CA PRO A 65 12.66 -11.99 -3.31
C PRO A 65 13.48 -12.93 -4.21
N HIS A 66 13.29 -12.86 -5.53
CA HIS A 66 14.09 -13.61 -6.50
C HIS A 66 14.23 -12.81 -7.81
N PRO A 67 15.37 -12.87 -8.52
CA PRO A 67 15.60 -12.14 -9.78
C PRO A 67 14.54 -12.37 -10.86
N LYS A 68 13.95 -13.58 -10.90
CA LYS A 68 12.82 -13.92 -11.81
C LYS A 68 11.59 -13.03 -11.63
N TYR A 69 11.41 -12.38 -10.48
CA TYR A 69 10.25 -11.52 -10.22
C TYR A 69 10.52 -10.04 -10.52
N GLN A 70 11.68 -9.68 -11.09
CA GLN A 70 11.99 -8.33 -11.54
C GLN A 70 11.35 -8.01 -12.91
N HIS A 71 10.03 -8.17 -13.02
CA HIS A 71 9.31 -7.78 -14.23
C HIS A 71 8.87 -6.31 -14.18
N ASP A 72 8.94 -5.62 -15.32
CA ASP A 72 8.56 -4.21 -15.43
C ASP A 72 7.10 -3.94 -15.05
N CYS A 73 6.21 -4.92 -15.26
CA CYS A 73 4.80 -4.84 -14.87
C CYS A 73 4.58 -4.77 -13.35
N LEU A 74 5.60 -5.08 -12.55
CA LEU A 74 5.56 -5.13 -11.10
C LEU A 74 6.10 -3.84 -10.45
N LYS A 75 6.73 -2.96 -11.24
CA LYS A 75 7.22 -1.63 -10.81
C LYS A 75 6.12 -0.72 -10.24
N PRO A 76 4.89 -0.64 -10.81
CA PRO A 76 3.83 0.19 -10.26
C PRO A 76 3.40 -0.24 -8.86
N PHE A 77 3.57 -1.53 -8.54
CA PHE A 77 3.11 -2.12 -7.29
C PHE A 77 4.21 -2.22 -6.21
N CYS A 78 5.43 -1.72 -6.47
CA CYS A 78 6.58 -1.70 -5.52
C CYS A 78 6.78 -3.04 -4.76
N LEU A 79 6.43 -4.13 -5.43
CA LEU A 79 5.86 -5.37 -4.92
C LEU A 79 6.03 -5.74 -3.45
N LEU A 80 4.90 -5.86 -2.78
CA LEU A 80 4.68 -7.00 -1.89
C LEU A 80 3.91 -8.07 -2.69
N PRO A 81 4.32 -9.35 -2.61
CA PRO A 81 3.56 -10.40 -3.25
C PRO A 81 2.14 -10.39 -2.66
N MET A 82 1.16 -10.14 -3.52
CA MET A 82 -0.27 -10.10 -3.17
C MET A 82 -0.88 -11.49 -2.96
N VAL A 83 -0.07 -12.54 -2.95
CA VAL A 83 -0.51 -13.93 -2.71
C VAL A 83 0.62 -14.70 -2.04
#